data_AF-A0A7G1KCU1-F1
#
_entry.id   AF-A0A7G1KCU1-F1
#
_cell.length_a   1.000
_cell.length_b   1.000
_cell.length_c   1.000
_cell.angle_alpha   90.00
_cell.angle_beta   90.00
_cell.angle_gamma   90.00
#
_symmetry.space_group_name_H-M   'P 1'
#
loop_
_entity.id
_entity.type
_entity.pdbx_description
1 polymer ?
#
loop_
_entity_poly.entity_id
_entity_poly.type
_entity_poly.pdbx_seq_one_letter_code
_entity_poly.pdbx_strand_id
1 'polypeptide(L)'
;MWSNVLLPRLALGIRCRTAANAAFATTYSLAFDGHPNWLSRRGARWGAGAGAIVLAGYAAALAIPPLRTRITTFTDRAPEVPLTEWVLLHIPVGTVYSEELIFRATLDPLLAPAGNWLGPLTFGLWHIHPARATGDNVLASIAATTAAGRIFSCLRRHTDSTTAPALLHLALNAGGALVPHLATHLNPTELPAPESTPPRR
;
A
#
# COMPACT_ATOMS: atom_id res chain seq x y z
N MET A 1 -7.41 -3.85 -17.16
CA MET A 1 -8.15 -2.70 -17.73
C MET A 1 -8.74 -1.77 -16.67
N TRP A 2 -9.33 -2.26 -15.58
CA TRP A 2 -9.94 -1.43 -14.54
C TRP A 2 -9.02 -0.32 -14.00
N SER A 3 -7.93 -0.67 -13.30
CA SER A 3 -7.03 0.31 -12.65
C SER A 3 -6.27 1.22 -13.62
N ASN A 4 -5.83 0.69 -14.76
CA ASN A 4 -4.98 1.44 -15.68
C ASN A 4 -5.74 2.31 -16.69
N VAL A 5 -7.04 2.08 -16.88
CA VAL A 5 -7.80 2.66 -18.00
C VAL A 5 -9.17 3.16 -17.58
N LEU A 6 -10.03 2.29 -17.04
CA LEU A 6 -11.42 2.66 -16.75
C LEU A 6 -11.51 3.62 -15.56
N LEU A 7 -10.97 3.22 -14.40
CA LEU A 7 -11.05 4.01 -13.18
C LEU A 7 -10.42 5.41 -13.31
N PRO A 8 -9.24 5.57 -13.95
CA PRO A 8 -8.66 6.91 -14.18
C PRO A 8 -9.52 7.81 -15.07
N ARG A 9 -10.21 7.23 -16.07
CA ARG A 9 -11.07 7.99 -16.99
C ARG A 9 -12.35 8.50 -16.35
N LEU A 10 -12.78 7.90 -15.24
CA LEU A 10 -13.95 8.37 -14.50
C LEU A 10 -13.67 9.66 -13.71
N ALA A 11 -12.40 10.09 -13.59
CA ALA A 11 -11.99 11.31 -12.90
C ALA A 11 -12.62 11.49 -11.50
N LEU A 12 -12.79 10.37 -10.79
CA LEU A 12 -13.43 10.36 -9.47
C LEU A 12 -12.48 10.86 -8.39
N GLY A 13 -12.99 11.71 -7.52
CA GLY A 13 -12.32 12.03 -6.25
C GLY A 13 -12.16 10.79 -5.36
N ILE A 14 -11.22 10.87 -4.42
CA ILE A 14 -10.76 9.74 -3.58
C ILE A 14 -11.89 8.89 -2.96
N ARG A 15 -12.95 9.53 -2.45
CA ARG A 15 -14.10 8.86 -1.81
C ARG A 15 -14.90 7.99 -2.78
N CYS A 16 -15.25 8.56 -3.94
CA CYS A 16 -15.96 7.82 -4.99
C CYS A 16 -15.07 6.73 -5.58
N ARG A 17 -13.77 6.99 -5.74
CA ARG A 17 -12.80 6.00 -6.21
C ARG A 17 -12.68 4.80 -5.27
N THR A 18 -12.65 5.04 -3.95
CA THR A 18 -12.66 3.97 -2.95
C THR A 18 -13.95 3.14 -3.01
N ALA A 19 -15.11 3.80 -3.10
CA ALA A 19 -16.39 3.09 -3.26
C ALA A 19 -16.42 2.25 -4.54
N ALA A 20 -15.96 2.80 -5.67
CA ALA A 20 -15.90 2.10 -6.95
C ALA A 20 -14.97 0.88 -6.90
N ASN A 21 -13.78 1.00 -6.30
CA ASN A 21 -12.86 -0.13 -6.13
C ASN A 21 -13.45 -1.22 -5.24
N ALA A 22 -14.03 -0.86 -4.10
CA ALA A 22 -14.65 -1.83 -3.21
C ALA A 22 -15.81 -2.55 -3.90
N ALA A 23 -16.71 -1.80 -4.54
CA ALA A 23 -17.84 -2.37 -5.28
C ALA A 23 -17.38 -3.29 -6.42
N PHE A 24 -16.40 -2.87 -7.21
CA PHE A 24 -15.81 -3.70 -8.27
C PHE A 24 -15.20 -4.97 -7.70
N ALA A 25 -14.37 -4.87 -6.65
CA ALA A 25 -13.71 -6.00 -6.03
C ALA A 25 -14.72 -7.01 -5.44
N THR A 26 -15.73 -6.53 -4.72
CA THR A 26 -16.79 -7.39 -4.16
C THR A 26 -17.56 -8.09 -5.26
N THR A 27 -18.01 -7.35 -6.29
CA THR A 27 -18.78 -7.93 -7.39
C THR A 27 -17.95 -8.93 -8.19
N TYR A 28 -16.69 -8.60 -8.48
CA TYR A 28 -15.76 -9.50 -9.15
C TYR A 28 -15.54 -10.78 -8.35
N SER A 29 -15.30 -10.67 -7.05
CA SER A 29 -15.09 -11.85 -6.21
C SER A 29 -16.33 -12.74 -6.13
N LEU A 30 -17.52 -12.15 -6.00
CA LEU A 30 -18.77 -12.91 -6.03
C LEU A 30 -19.02 -13.58 -7.38
N ALA A 31 -18.72 -12.91 -8.49
CA ALA A 31 -18.94 -13.44 -9.84
C ALA A 31 -17.99 -14.61 -10.21
N PHE A 32 -16.85 -14.70 -9.54
CA PHE A 32 -15.81 -15.70 -9.81
C PHE A 32 -15.52 -16.59 -8.58
N ASP A 33 -16.49 -16.73 -7.68
CA ASP A 33 -16.43 -17.61 -6.49
C ASP A 33 -15.16 -17.42 -5.63
N GLY A 34 -14.74 -16.18 -5.43
CA GLY A 34 -13.57 -15.84 -4.63
C GLY A 34 -13.71 -16.28 -3.18
N HIS A 35 -12.64 -16.86 -2.63
CA HIS A 35 -12.66 -17.46 -1.30
C HIS A 35 -11.65 -16.77 -0.36
N PRO A 36 -12.03 -15.66 0.30
CA PRO A 36 -11.08 -14.85 1.06
C PRO A 36 -10.71 -15.44 2.44
N ASN A 37 -11.62 -16.18 3.08
CA ASN A 37 -11.41 -16.71 4.44
C ASN A 37 -10.90 -15.64 5.45
N TRP A 38 -11.66 -14.55 5.58
CA TRP A 38 -11.28 -13.35 6.36
C TRP A 38 -11.15 -13.59 7.88
N LEU A 39 -11.82 -14.60 8.42
CA LEU A 39 -11.86 -14.88 9.87
C LEU A 39 -10.85 -15.94 10.32
N SER A 40 -9.86 -16.27 9.47
CA SER A 40 -8.84 -17.28 9.79
C SER A 40 -7.90 -16.82 10.90
N ARG A 41 -7.89 -17.55 12.02
CA ARG A 41 -6.93 -17.34 13.13
C ARG A 41 -5.49 -17.56 12.69
N ARG A 42 -5.25 -18.57 11.85
CA ARG A 42 -3.91 -18.84 11.28
C ARG A 42 -3.48 -17.67 10.40
N GLY A 43 -4.40 -17.18 9.56
CA GLY A 43 -4.14 -16.03 8.71
C GLY A 43 -3.80 -14.78 9.52
N ALA A 44 -4.58 -14.48 10.56
CA ALA A 44 -4.31 -13.37 11.48
C ALA A 44 -2.94 -13.46 12.15
N ARG A 45 -2.55 -14.64 12.66
CA ARG A 45 -1.24 -14.83 13.32
C ARG A 45 -0.06 -14.57 12.38
N TRP A 46 -0.09 -15.17 11.19
CA TRP A 46 0.98 -15.02 10.20
C TRP A 46 1.02 -13.61 9.59
N GLY A 47 -0.16 -13.02 9.32
CA GLY A 47 -0.27 -11.65 8.84
C GLY A 47 0.24 -10.63 9.86
N ALA A 48 -0.12 -10.79 11.14
CA ALA A 48 0.38 -9.94 12.22
C ALA A 48 1.91 -10.06 12.37
N GLY A 49 2.44 -11.29 12.32
CA GLY A 49 3.90 -11.50 12.37
C GLY A 49 4.63 -10.85 11.20
N ALA A 50 4.14 -11.03 9.97
CA ALA A 50 4.73 -10.40 8.79
C ALA A 50 4.61 -8.87 8.82
N GLY A 51 3.46 -8.35 9.23
CA GLY A 51 3.25 -6.92 9.43
C GLY A 51 4.18 -6.33 10.49
N ALA A 52 4.38 -7.02 11.61
CA ALA A 52 5.29 -6.60 12.67
C ALA A 52 6.74 -6.48 12.17
N ILE A 53 7.19 -7.38 11.30
CA ILE A 53 8.53 -7.29 10.66
C ILE A 53 8.65 -6.00 9.83
N VAL A 54 7.63 -5.69 9.02
CA VAL A 54 7.61 -4.45 8.22
C VAL A 54 7.61 -3.21 9.12
N LEU A 55 6.77 -3.17 10.15
CA LEU A 55 6.71 -2.06 11.08
C LEU A 55 8.03 -1.88 11.85
N ALA A 56 8.70 -2.98 12.23
CA ALA A 56 10.03 -2.93 12.83
C ALA A 56 11.07 -2.35 11.85
N GLY A 57 11.00 -2.70 10.56
CA GLY A 57 11.83 -2.10 9.52
C GLY A 57 11.63 -0.59 9.39
N TYR A 58 10.37 -0.13 9.42
CA TYR A 58 10.07 1.31 9.44
C TYR A 58 10.60 2.00 10.71
N ALA A 59 10.42 1.39 11.87
CA ALA A 59 10.95 1.93 13.13
C ALA A 59 12.48 2.02 13.11
N ALA A 60 13.17 1.01 12.58
CA ALA A 60 14.62 1.03 12.41
C ALA A 60 15.07 2.13 11.42
N ALA A 61 14.35 2.31 10.31
CA ALA A 61 14.62 3.37 9.36
C ALA A 61 14.43 4.77 9.97
N LEU A 62 13.41 4.95 10.83
CA LEU A 62 13.22 6.17 11.60
C LEU A 62 14.33 6.36 12.65
N ALA A 63 14.88 5.30 13.23
CA ALA A 63 15.96 5.41 14.23
C ALA A 63 17.29 5.89 13.63
N ILE A 64 17.52 5.69 12.32
CA ILE A 64 18.77 6.00 11.63
C ILE A 64 18.68 7.40 10.97
N PRO A 65 19.38 8.44 11.45
CA PRO A 65 19.19 9.81 10.97
C PRO A 65 19.38 10.00 9.45
N PRO A 66 20.43 9.43 8.80
CA PRO A 66 20.56 9.54 7.35
C PRO A 66 19.37 8.96 6.56
N LEU A 67 18.76 7.89 7.06
CA LEU A 67 17.57 7.28 6.44
C LEU A 67 16.34 8.14 6.70
N ARG A 68 16.16 8.62 7.94
CA ARG A 68 15.08 9.54 8.31
C ARG A 68 15.05 10.78 7.42
N THR A 69 16.20 11.43 7.18
CA THR A 69 16.30 12.61 6.30
C THR A 69 15.97 12.28 4.84
N ARG A 70 16.34 11.09 4.34
CA ARG A 70 15.93 10.67 2.99
C ARG A 70 14.42 10.47 2.91
N ILE A 71 13.82 9.95 3.98
CA ILE A 71 12.39 9.62 4.03
C ILE A 71 11.50 10.88 4.04
N THR A 72 11.95 12.01 4.60
CA THR A 72 11.17 13.25 4.61
C THR A 72 10.88 13.79 3.20
N THR A 73 11.69 13.43 2.20
CA THR A 73 11.48 13.82 0.80
C THR A 73 10.21 13.23 0.17
N PHE A 74 9.58 12.25 0.83
CA PHE A 74 8.34 11.63 0.37
C PHE A 74 7.06 12.26 0.94
N THR A 75 7.16 13.36 1.71
CA THR A 75 6.00 14.02 2.33
C THR A 75 5.08 14.72 1.33
N ASP A 76 5.61 15.21 0.20
CA ASP A 76 4.82 15.86 -0.87
C ASP A 76 3.87 14.90 -1.60
N ARG A 77 3.95 13.59 -1.31
CA ARG A 77 3.01 12.57 -1.81
C ARG A 77 1.69 12.57 -1.02
N ALA A 78 1.35 13.69 -0.38
CA ALA A 78 0.21 13.81 0.51
C ALA A 78 -1.13 13.55 -0.24
N PRO A 79 -2.06 12.81 0.39
CA PRO A 79 -3.36 12.49 -0.22
C PRO A 79 -4.25 13.73 -0.37
N GLU A 80 -5.22 13.67 -1.28
CA GLU A 80 -6.27 14.69 -1.50
C GLU A 80 -7.16 14.94 -0.25
N VAL A 81 -7.03 14.10 0.78
CA VAL A 81 -7.80 14.09 2.02
C VAL A 81 -6.85 14.08 3.22
N PRO A 82 -7.33 14.38 4.44
CA PRO A 82 -6.50 14.27 5.63
C PRO A 82 -5.82 12.91 5.75
N LEU A 83 -4.57 12.88 6.23
CA LEU A 83 -3.78 11.66 6.39
C LEU A 83 -4.52 10.59 7.22
N THR A 84 -5.29 11.02 8.22
CA THR A 84 -6.12 10.14 9.05
C THR A 84 -7.22 9.46 8.24
N GLU A 85 -7.94 10.20 7.39
CA GLU A 85 -8.95 9.65 6.48
C GLU A 85 -8.30 8.68 5.47
N TRP A 86 -7.16 9.06 4.92
CA TRP A 86 -6.40 8.22 4.00
C TRP A 86 -6.00 6.88 4.62
N VAL A 87 -5.40 6.89 5.81
CA VAL A 87 -4.86 5.71 6.48
C VAL A 87 -5.97 4.83 7.08
N LEU A 88 -7.04 5.41 7.59
CA LEU A 88 -8.10 4.65 8.27
C LEU A 88 -9.20 4.14 7.35
N LEU A 89 -9.41 4.79 6.19
CA LEU A 89 -10.50 4.44 5.28
C LEU A 89 -10.01 4.02 3.90
N HIS A 90 -9.26 4.88 3.22
CA HIS A 90 -8.96 4.66 1.82
C HIS A 90 -7.91 3.58 1.59
N ILE A 91 -6.86 3.51 2.42
CA ILE A 91 -5.89 2.40 2.37
C ILE A 91 -6.57 1.07 2.71
N PRO A 92 -7.28 0.90 3.84
CA PRO A 92 -7.86 -0.39 4.19
C PRO A 92 -8.93 -0.85 3.20
N VAL A 93 -9.80 0.05 2.74
CA VAL A 93 -10.97 -0.32 1.92
C VAL A 93 -10.66 -0.21 0.42
N GLY A 94 -10.20 0.97 -0.01
CA GLY A 94 -9.99 1.28 -1.42
C GLY A 94 -8.80 0.58 -2.05
N THR A 95 -7.81 0.21 -1.23
CA THR A 95 -6.59 -0.50 -1.65
C THR A 95 -6.60 -1.92 -1.12
N VAL A 96 -6.39 -2.14 0.18
CA VAL A 96 -6.07 -3.47 0.74
C VAL A 96 -7.22 -4.45 0.55
N TYR A 97 -8.43 -4.13 1.03
CA TYR A 97 -9.60 -4.98 0.85
C TYR A 97 -9.85 -5.27 -0.63
N SER A 98 -9.87 -4.22 -1.45
CA SER A 98 -10.21 -4.33 -2.87
C SER A 98 -9.19 -5.18 -3.64
N GLU A 99 -7.90 -4.90 -3.48
CA GLU A 99 -6.85 -5.61 -4.20
C GLU A 99 -6.68 -7.04 -3.68
N GLU A 100 -6.69 -7.27 -2.37
CA GLU A 100 -6.54 -8.64 -1.87
C GLU A 100 -7.72 -9.53 -2.24
N LEU A 101 -8.91 -8.97 -2.36
CA LEU A 101 -10.09 -9.68 -2.82
C LEU A 101 -10.02 -10.00 -4.33
N ILE A 102 -9.59 -9.03 -5.16
CA ILE A 102 -9.40 -9.26 -6.60
C ILE A 102 -8.28 -10.27 -6.85
N PHE A 103 -7.11 -10.03 -6.28
CA PHE A 103 -5.91 -10.77 -6.63
C PHE A 103 -5.78 -12.07 -5.85
N ARG A 104 -5.85 -12.05 -4.51
CA ARG A 104 -5.43 -13.22 -3.70
C ARG A 104 -6.59 -14.14 -3.40
N ALA A 105 -7.79 -13.59 -3.21
CA ALA A 105 -8.99 -14.40 -2.99
C ALA A 105 -9.57 -14.99 -4.27
N THR A 106 -9.32 -14.35 -5.43
CA THR A 106 -10.04 -14.67 -6.67
C THR A 106 -9.08 -14.99 -7.83
N LEU A 107 -8.28 -14.03 -8.32
CA LEU A 107 -7.47 -14.21 -9.54
C LEU A 107 -6.34 -15.25 -9.38
N ASP A 108 -5.59 -15.21 -8.27
CA ASP A 108 -4.46 -16.10 -8.02
C ASP A 108 -4.88 -17.59 -8.04
N PRO A 109 -5.97 -18.01 -7.35
CA PRO A 109 -6.51 -19.36 -7.50
C PRO A 109 -6.87 -19.73 -8.94
N LEU A 110 -7.51 -18.84 -9.69
CA LEU A 110 -7.92 -19.09 -11.08
C LEU A 110 -6.72 -19.29 -12.02
N LEU A 111 -5.63 -18.56 -11.78
CA LEU A 111 -4.41 -18.64 -12.59
C LEU A 111 -3.42 -19.71 -12.10
N ALA A 112 -3.63 -20.28 -10.91
CA ALA A 112 -2.71 -21.25 -10.32
C ALA A 112 -2.39 -22.44 -11.24
N PRO A 113 -3.34 -23.03 -12.01
CA PRO A 113 -3.04 -24.11 -12.95
C PRO A 113 -2.09 -23.72 -14.09
N ALA A 114 -2.06 -22.43 -14.46
CA ALA A 114 -1.21 -21.91 -15.53
C ALA A 114 0.14 -21.37 -15.03
N GLY A 115 0.33 -21.21 -13.71
CA GLY A 115 1.60 -20.88 -13.10
C GLY A 115 1.49 -19.89 -11.93
N ASN A 116 2.44 -19.97 -11.00
CA ASN A 116 2.42 -19.21 -9.75
C ASN A 116 2.92 -17.76 -9.86
N TRP A 117 3.30 -17.31 -11.05
CA TRP A 117 3.79 -15.95 -11.33
C TRP A 117 2.77 -15.07 -12.06
N LEU A 118 1.76 -15.64 -12.71
CA LEU A 118 0.81 -14.88 -13.53
C LEU A 118 -0.01 -13.90 -12.67
N GLY A 119 -0.48 -14.34 -11.51
CA GLY A 119 -1.15 -13.48 -10.54
C GLY A 119 -0.28 -12.32 -10.04
N PRO A 120 0.92 -12.59 -9.49
CA PRO A 120 1.89 -11.55 -9.13
C PRO A 120 2.25 -10.57 -10.26
N LEU A 121 2.46 -11.07 -11.49
CA LEU A 121 2.76 -10.21 -12.64
C LEU A 121 1.57 -9.33 -13.01
N THR A 122 0.35 -9.87 -12.96
CA THR A 122 -0.87 -9.09 -13.20
C THR A 122 -1.05 -8.00 -12.15
N PHE A 123 -0.74 -8.32 -10.89
CA PHE A 123 -0.67 -7.33 -9.81
C PHE A 123 0.41 -6.27 -10.06
N GLY A 124 1.58 -6.66 -10.59
CA GLY A 124 2.60 -5.71 -11.01
C GLY A 124 2.13 -4.74 -12.08
N LEU A 125 1.49 -5.27 -13.14
CA LEU A 125 0.95 -4.47 -14.24
C LEU A 125 -0.22 -3.57 -13.80
N TRP A 126 -0.97 -3.94 -12.77
CA TRP A 126 -2.02 -3.11 -12.17
C TRP A 126 -1.51 -1.76 -11.64
N HIS A 127 -0.22 -1.66 -11.33
CA HIS A 127 0.41 -0.48 -10.74
C HIS A 127 1.00 0.50 -11.76
N ILE A 128 0.82 0.29 -13.07
CA ILE A 128 1.34 1.17 -14.11
C ILE A 128 0.78 2.59 -13.98
N HIS A 129 -0.54 2.75 -13.89
CA HIS A 129 -1.14 4.07 -13.76
C HIS A 129 -0.80 4.75 -12.43
N PRO A 130 -0.89 4.08 -11.26
CA PRO A 130 -0.39 4.63 -9.99
C PRO A 130 1.05 5.14 -10.08
N ALA A 131 1.98 4.35 -10.64
CA ALA A 131 3.38 4.76 -10.78
C ALA A 131 3.55 6.00 -11.66
N ARG A 132 2.78 6.11 -12.74
CA ARG A 132 2.78 7.31 -13.59
C ARG A 132 2.23 8.53 -12.87
N ALA A 133 1.17 8.36 -12.09
CA ALA A 133 0.52 9.46 -11.36
C ALA A 133 1.44 10.05 -10.29
N THR A 134 2.32 9.25 -9.69
CA THR A 134 3.29 9.68 -8.67
C THR A 134 4.66 10.03 -9.24
N GLY A 135 4.87 9.90 -10.56
CA GLY A 135 6.16 10.16 -11.21
C GLY A 135 7.23 9.09 -10.91
N ASP A 136 6.86 7.92 -10.42
CA ASP A 136 7.78 6.82 -10.13
C ASP A 136 8.24 6.09 -11.41
N ASN A 137 9.39 5.42 -11.34
CA ASN A 137 9.86 4.57 -12.44
C ASN A 137 8.92 3.37 -12.62
N VAL A 138 8.18 3.34 -13.73
CA VAL A 138 7.16 2.32 -14.00
C VAL A 138 7.72 0.89 -13.96
N LEU A 139 8.91 0.64 -14.52
CA LEU A 139 9.49 -0.71 -14.54
C LEU A 139 9.90 -1.15 -13.13
N ALA A 140 10.51 -0.25 -12.36
CA ALA A 140 10.86 -0.52 -10.96
C ALA A 140 9.60 -0.79 -10.13
N SER A 141 8.52 -0.01 -10.33
CA SER A 141 7.24 -0.22 -9.66
C SER A 141 6.62 -1.56 -10.03
N ILE A 142 6.60 -1.96 -11.31
CA ILE A 142 6.11 -3.28 -11.74
C ILE A 142 6.93 -4.39 -11.09
N ALA A 143 8.26 -4.28 -11.09
CA ALA A 143 9.13 -5.30 -10.51
C ALA A 143 8.91 -5.44 -9.00
N ALA A 144 8.90 -4.31 -8.27
CA ALA A 144 8.69 -4.28 -6.82
C ALA A 144 7.31 -4.83 -6.43
N THR A 145 6.26 -4.39 -7.11
CA THR A 145 4.89 -4.84 -6.83
C THR A 145 4.66 -6.28 -7.27
N THR A 146 5.31 -6.76 -8.34
CA THR A 146 5.32 -8.20 -8.67
C THR A 146 5.95 -9.02 -7.56
N ALA A 147 7.10 -8.60 -7.03
CA ALA A 147 7.77 -9.28 -5.94
C ALA A 147 6.91 -9.28 -4.65
N ALA A 148 6.34 -8.13 -4.29
CA ALA A 148 5.40 -8.03 -3.17
C ALA A 148 4.19 -8.94 -3.39
N GLY A 149 3.63 -8.94 -4.60
CA GLY A 149 2.51 -9.79 -4.95
C GLY A 149 2.85 -11.27 -4.81
N ARG A 150 4.05 -11.68 -5.20
CA ARG A 150 4.54 -13.05 -5.02
C ARG A 150 4.61 -13.46 -3.55
N ILE A 151 5.02 -12.55 -2.66
CA ILE A 151 5.04 -12.75 -1.21
C ILE A 151 3.61 -12.90 -0.69
N PHE A 152 2.70 -12.01 -1.09
CA PHE A 152 1.29 -12.05 -0.69
C PHE A 152 0.61 -13.35 -1.12
N SER A 153 0.81 -13.79 -2.37
CA SER A 153 0.31 -15.08 -2.86
C SER A 153 0.91 -16.26 -2.10
N CYS A 154 2.19 -16.18 -1.72
CA CYS A 154 2.82 -17.20 -0.88
C CYS A 154 2.13 -17.30 0.49
N LEU A 155 1.91 -16.15 1.13
CA LEU A 155 1.29 -16.07 2.45
C LEU A 155 -0.17 -16.55 2.41
N ARG A 156 -0.92 -16.17 1.36
CA ARG A 156 -2.27 -16.65 1.09
C ARG A 156 -2.33 -18.17 0.95
N ARG A 157 -1.43 -18.78 0.17
CA ARG A 157 -1.39 -20.24 -0.01
C ARG A 157 -0.94 -20.96 1.26
N HIS A 158 0.01 -20.39 1.99
CA HIS A 158 0.53 -21.01 3.22
C HIS A 158 -0.53 -21.04 4.33
N THR A 159 -1.39 -20.02 4.41
CA THR A 159 -2.38 -19.87 5.49
C THR A 159 -3.81 -20.21 5.09
N ASP A 160 -4.04 -20.42 3.80
CA ASP A 160 -5.35 -20.46 3.16
C ASP A 160 -6.27 -19.30 3.59
N SER A 161 -5.71 -18.10 3.67
CA SER A 161 -6.45 -16.91 4.11
C SER A 161 -5.92 -15.64 3.49
N THR A 162 -6.84 -14.78 3.05
CA THR A 162 -6.56 -13.45 2.53
C THR A 162 -6.29 -12.45 3.66
N THR A 163 -6.65 -12.77 4.91
CA THR A 163 -6.31 -11.94 6.09
C THR A 163 -4.80 -11.81 6.26
N ALA A 164 -4.05 -12.89 6.00
CA ALA A 164 -2.60 -12.88 6.17
C ALA A 164 -1.90 -11.87 5.24
N PRO A 165 -2.07 -11.92 3.90
CA PRO A 165 -1.53 -10.90 3.02
C PRO A 165 -2.16 -9.53 3.25
N ALA A 166 -3.45 -9.42 3.59
CA ALA A 166 -4.08 -8.13 3.86
C ALA A 166 -3.45 -7.37 5.03
N LEU A 167 -3.11 -8.05 6.13
CA LEU A 167 -2.43 -7.41 7.26
C LEU A 167 -1.02 -6.95 6.90
N LEU A 168 -0.26 -7.76 6.14
CA LEU A 168 1.05 -7.36 5.63
C LEU A 168 0.94 -6.18 4.65
N HIS A 169 -0.02 -6.25 3.75
CA HIS A 169 -0.29 -5.22 2.73
C HIS A 169 -0.71 -3.90 3.38
N LEU A 170 -1.56 -3.96 4.42
CA LEU A 170 -1.93 -2.81 5.24
C LEU A 170 -0.71 -2.20 5.95
N ALA A 171 0.14 -3.03 6.57
CA ALA A 171 1.35 -2.52 7.24
C ALA A 171 2.28 -1.78 6.28
N LEU A 172 2.47 -2.30 5.05
CA LEU A 172 3.26 -1.64 4.01
C LEU A 172 2.65 -0.31 3.56
N ASN A 173 1.35 -0.27 3.27
CA ASN A 173 0.71 0.94 2.75
C ASN A 173 0.53 2.01 3.82
N ALA A 174 -0.04 1.64 4.97
CA ALA A 174 -0.25 2.57 6.08
C ALA A 174 1.09 3.07 6.63
N GLY A 175 2.08 2.18 6.79
CA GLY A 175 3.43 2.56 7.17
C GLY A 175 4.08 3.50 6.15
N GLY A 176 4.00 3.17 4.86
CA GLY A 176 4.50 4.03 3.78
C GLY A 176 3.88 5.42 3.75
N ALA A 177 2.61 5.56 4.15
CA ALA A 177 1.94 6.85 4.28
C ALA A 177 2.34 7.62 5.55
N LEU A 178 2.44 6.93 6.70
CA LEU A 178 2.69 7.56 8.00
C LEU A 178 4.16 7.93 8.23
N VAL A 179 5.09 7.06 7.83
CA VAL A 179 6.51 7.16 8.20
C VAL A 179 7.18 8.44 7.68
N PRO A 180 6.93 8.93 6.45
CA PRO A 180 7.42 10.23 6.01
C PRO A 180 7.01 11.40 6.91
N HIS A 181 5.76 11.41 7.37
CA HIS A 181 5.22 12.45 8.26
C HIS A 181 5.79 12.32 9.69
N LEU A 182 5.97 11.10 10.19
CA LEU A 182 6.62 10.88 11.48
C LEU A 182 8.10 11.32 11.43
N ALA A 183 8.80 11.05 10.32
CA ALA A 183 10.18 11.45 10.13
C ALA A 183 10.36 12.99 10.22
N THR A 184 9.41 13.77 9.69
CA THR A 184 9.44 15.23 9.80
C THR A 184 9.26 15.72 11.24
N HIS A 185 8.38 15.10 12.04
CA HIS A 185 8.21 15.48 13.44
C HIS A 185 9.43 15.12 14.31
N LEU A 186 10.19 14.10 13.93
CA LEU A 186 11.41 13.65 14.61
C LEU A 186 12.67 14.39 14.16
N ASN A 187 12.57 15.23 13.13
CA ASN A 187 13.59 16.16 12.67
C ASN A 187 13.06 17.59 12.83
N PRO A 188 12.83 18.09 14.06
CA PRO A 188 12.58 19.51 14.23
C PRO A 188 13.79 20.26 13.68
N THR A 189 13.55 21.03 12.62
CA THR A 189 14.51 21.99 12.07
C THR A 189 15.08 22.80 13.23
N GLU A 190 16.40 22.97 13.27
CA GLU A 190 17.01 24.04 14.08
C GLU A 190 16.19 25.32 13.83
N LEU A 191 15.62 25.87 14.90
CA LEU A 191 15.02 27.20 14.84
C LEU A 191 16.06 28.13 14.20
N PRO A 192 15.71 28.95 13.19
CA PRO A 192 16.63 29.95 12.69
C PRO A 192 17.12 30.77 13.88
N ALA A 193 18.44 30.88 14.05
CA ALA A 193 19.03 31.67 15.11
C ALA A 193 18.42 33.08 15.07
N PRO A 194 18.04 33.67 16.22
CA PRO A 194 17.49 35.02 16.24
C PRO A 194 18.49 35.96 15.56
N GLU A 195 17.99 36.66 14.53
CA GLU A 195 18.74 37.64 13.76
C GLU A 195 19.33 38.67 14.73
N SER A 196 20.65 38.63 14.92
CA SER A 196 21.35 39.58 15.76
C SER A 196 21.29 40.95 15.08
N THR A 197 20.38 41.79 15.55
CA THR A 197 20.29 43.19 15.11
C THR A 197 21.62 43.88 15.43
N PRO A 198 22.36 44.39 14.43
CA PRO A 198 23.62 45.08 14.72
C PRO A 198 23.34 46.40 15.47
N PRO A 199 24.23 46.82 16.39
CA PRO A 199 24.04 48.05 17.15
C PRO A 199 24.02 49.25 16.20
N ARG A 200 22.97 50.09 16.31
CA ARG A 200 22.93 51.39 15.65
C ARG A 200 24.06 52.24 16.21
N ARG A 201 24.93 52.71 15.32
CA ARG A 201 25.94 53.74 15.60
C ARG A 201 25.28 55.10 15.75
#